data_AF-A0A845EBN4-F1
#
_entry.id   AF-A0A845EBN4-F1
#
_cell.length_a   1.000
_cell.length_b   1.000
_cell.length_c   1.000
_cell.angle_alpha   90.00
_cell.angle_beta   90.00
_cell.angle_gamma   90.00
#
_symmetry.space_group_name_H-M   'P 1'
#
loop_
_entity.id
_entity.type
_entity.pdbx_description
1 polymer ?
#
loop_
_entity_poly.entity_id
_entity_poly.type
_entity_poly.pdbx_seq_one_letter_code
_entity_poly.pdbx_strand_id
1 'polypeptide(L)'
;MTVFLLIFSFIIDGVLLFALFIMMKKVRKTEELELRQKQVASEIEDLFTSYLMEIKEENKRMESLVLKNSGHTDFEYSLMGRKKEEGDSQPEEDITANKDTSSSYTPPDLNEKESYQPSFHSQVFELKEKGYSVEEIARTLNKGKTEIELLFKFHQKPMKKT
;
A
#
# COMPACT_ATOMS: atom_id res chain seq x y z
N MET A 1 51.77 42.82 -25.68
CA MET A 1 50.34 43.11 -25.39
C MET A 1 49.40 42.10 -26.04
N THR A 2 49.49 41.86 -27.34
CA THR A 2 48.64 40.91 -28.07
C THR A 2 48.80 39.45 -27.62
N VAL A 3 50.03 39.00 -27.36
CA VAL A 3 50.30 37.62 -26.87
C VAL A 3 49.63 37.34 -25.53
N PHE A 4 49.60 38.32 -24.62
CA PHE A 4 48.93 38.21 -23.33
C PHE A 4 47.41 38.05 -23.50
N LEU A 5 46.81 38.80 -24.44
CA LEU A 5 45.38 38.66 -24.76
C LEU A 5 45.06 37.30 -25.38
N LEU A 6 45.94 36.75 -26.23
CA LEU A 6 45.75 35.40 -26.80
C LEU A 6 45.80 34.30 -25.74
N ILE A 7 46.70 34.41 -24.77
CA ILE A 7 46.78 33.45 -23.64
C ILE A 7 45.48 33.51 -22.81
N PHE A 8 44.97 34.71 -22.54
CA PHE A 8 43.71 34.88 -21.81
C PHE A 8 42.50 34.30 -22.56
N SER A 9 42.42 34.53 -23.89
CA SER A 9 41.38 33.92 -24.72
C SER A 9 41.42 32.39 -24.63
N PHE A 10 42.62 31.82 -24.78
CA PHE A 10 42.80 30.36 -24.72
C PHE A 10 42.41 29.77 -23.36
N ILE A 11 42.69 30.47 -22.26
CA ILE A 11 42.28 30.03 -20.92
C ILE A 11 40.75 30.03 -20.79
N ILE A 12 40.08 31.09 -21.28
CA ILE A 12 38.62 31.21 -21.24
C ILE A 12 37.98 30.10 -22.08
N ASP A 13 38.51 29.84 -23.28
CA ASP A 13 38.04 28.76 -24.15
C ASP A 13 38.19 27.39 -23.46
N GLY A 14 39.31 27.16 -22.78
CA GLY A 14 39.53 25.95 -21.98
C GLY A 14 38.52 25.79 -20.84
N VAL A 15 38.22 26.87 -20.12
CA VAL A 15 37.20 26.87 -19.06
C VAL A 15 35.80 26.60 -19.61
N LEU A 16 35.46 27.18 -20.77
CA LEU A 16 34.18 26.92 -21.46
C LEU A 16 34.04 25.46 -21.86
N LEU A 17 35.07 24.87 -22.46
CA LEU A 17 35.08 23.45 -22.81
C LEU A 17 34.95 22.55 -21.58
N PHE A 18 35.62 22.90 -20.49
CA PHE A 18 35.52 22.17 -19.23
C PHE A 18 34.10 22.26 -18.63
N ALA A 19 33.49 23.44 -18.64
CA ALA A 19 32.11 23.63 -18.21
C ALA A 19 31.12 22.81 -19.06
N LEU A 20 31.31 22.80 -20.38
CA LEU A 20 30.51 21.98 -21.31
C LEU A 20 30.65 20.49 -21.01
N PHE A 21 31.86 20.03 -20.70
CA PHE A 21 32.11 18.64 -20.33
C PHE A 21 31.42 18.23 -19.01
N ILE A 22 31.45 19.08 -17.99
CA ILE A 22 30.71 18.86 -16.73
C ILE A 22 29.21 18.77 -17.01
N MET A 23 28.68 19.69 -17.82
CA MET A 23 27.27 19.72 -18.18
C MET A 23 26.86 18.44 -18.91
N MET A 24 27.65 17.98 -19.89
CA MET A 24 27.40 16.74 -20.62
C MET A 24 27.34 15.52 -19.67
N LYS A 25 28.23 15.46 -18.67
CA LYS A 25 28.20 14.39 -17.66
C LYS A 25 26.94 14.46 -16.79
N LYS A 26 26.50 15.65 -16.39
CA LYS A 26 25.29 15.84 -15.59
C LYS A 26 24.03 15.41 -16.36
N VAL A 27 23.93 15.80 -17.63
CA VAL A 27 22.79 15.47 -18.50
C VAL A 27 22.69 13.96 -18.77
N ARG A 28 23.81 13.29 -19.05
CA ARG A 28 23.82 11.83 -19.28
C ARG A 28 23.43 11.04 -18.03
N LYS A 29 23.85 11.49 -16.84
CA LYS A 29 23.48 10.84 -15.57
C LYS A 29 21.99 10.94 -15.28
N THR A 30 21.36 12.08 -15.58
CA THR A 30 19.91 12.25 -15.36
C THR A 30 19.09 11.38 -16.30
N GLU A 31 19.52 11.24 -17.56
CA GLU A 31 18.86 10.37 -18.55
C GLU A 31 18.88 8.88 -18.15
N GLU A 32 20.04 8.37 -17.68
CA GLU A 32 20.13 6.99 -17.19
C GLU A 32 19.25 6.76 -15.94
N LEU A 33 19.17 7.76 -15.05
CA LEU A 33 18.33 7.67 -13.85
C LEU A 33 16.84 7.63 -14.21
N GLU A 34 16.38 8.41 -15.18
CA GLU A 34 14.99 8.39 -15.64
C GLU A 34 14.61 7.03 -16.25
N LEU A 35 15.48 6.46 -17.09
CA LEU A 35 15.26 5.13 -17.67
C LEU A 35 15.15 4.05 -16.59
N ARG A 36 16.05 4.06 -15.60
CA ARG A 36 15.99 3.13 -14.47
C ARG A 36 14.74 3.31 -13.62
N GLN A 37 14.30 4.55 -13.39
CA GLN A 37 13.05 4.81 -12.67
C GLN A 37 11.85 4.19 -13.38
N LYS A 38 11.77 4.33 -14.71
CA LYS A 38 10.69 3.75 -15.50
C LYS A 38 10.71 2.21 -15.46
N GLN A 39 11.90 1.61 -15.53
CA GLN A 39 12.04 0.15 -15.42
C GLN A 39 11.58 -0.35 -14.03
N VAL A 40 12.05 0.29 -12.96
CA VAL A 40 11.65 -0.08 -11.58
C VAL A 40 10.15 0.10 -11.37
N ALA A 41 9.54 1.15 -11.94
CA ALA A 41 8.09 1.33 -11.88
C ALA A 41 7.34 0.18 -12.56
N SER A 42 7.78 -0.27 -13.73
CA SER A 42 7.20 -1.43 -14.43
C SER A 42 7.33 -2.72 -13.60
N GLU A 43 8.50 -2.98 -13.02
CA GLU A 43 8.73 -4.15 -12.18
C GLU A 43 7.82 -4.14 -10.93
N ILE A 44 7.57 -2.96 -10.37
CA ILE A 44 6.63 -2.77 -9.25
C ILE A 44 5.18 -3.03 -9.70
N GLU A 45 4.76 -2.52 -10.86
CA GLU A 45 3.42 -2.77 -11.42
C GLU A 45 3.16 -4.26 -11.68
N ASP A 46 4.15 -4.97 -12.22
CA ASP A 46 4.08 -6.42 -12.44
C ASP A 46 3.97 -7.19 -11.12
N LEU A 47 4.78 -6.83 -10.11
CA LEU A 47 4.71 -7.43 -8.78
C LEU A 47 3.35 -7.19 -8.11
N PHE A 48 2.83 -5.96 -8.17
CA PHE A 48 1.51 -5.65 -7.63
C PHE A 48 0.42 -6.42 -8.35
N THR A 49 0.50 -6.56 -9.67
CA THR A 49 -0.46 -7.34 -10.46
C THR A 49 -0.43 -8.80 -10.04
N SER A 50 0.76 -9.38 -9.88
CA SER A 50 0.91 -10.75 -9.38
C SER A 50 0.31 -10.92 -7.98
N TYR A 51 0.58 -9.98 -7.07
CA TYR A 51 0.07 -10.04 -5.70
C TYR A 51 -1.45 -9.84 -5.62
N LEU A 52 -2.01 -8.90 -6.38
CA LEU A 52 -3.46 -8.70 -6.46
C LEU A 52 -4.17 -9.91 -7.09
N MET A 53 -3.53 -10.57 -8.06
CA MET A 53 -4.04 -11.80 -8.64
C MET A 53 -4.04 -12.93 -7.61
N GLU A 54 -2.96 -13.08 -6.85
CA GLU A 54 -2.84 -14.07 -5.77
C GLU A 54 -3.91 -13.87 -4.69
N ILE A 55 -4.09 -12.64 -4.19
CA ILE A 55 -5.16 -12.33 -3.22
C ILE A 55 -6.54 -12.62 -3.79
N LYS A 56 -6.79 -12.24 -5.04
CA LYS A 56 -8.09 -12.49 -5.69
C LYS A 56 -8.36 -13.99 -5.83
N GLU A 57 -7.32 -14.75 -6.16
CA GLU A 57 -7.40 -16.21 -6.26
C GLU A 57 -7.61 -16.85 -4.89
N GLU A 58 -6.93 -16.37 -3.85
CA GLU A 58 -7.09 -16.82 -2.48
C GLU A 58 -8.51 -16.53 -1.97
N ASN A 59 -9.06 -15.34 -2.22
CA ASN A 59 -10.45 -15.00 -1.88
C ASN A 59 -11.45 -15.95 -2.55
N LYS A 60 -11.25 -16.29 -3.83
CA LYS A 60 -12.08 -17.28 -4.55
C LYS A 60 -11.92 -18.68 -3.96
N ARG A 61 -10.70 -19.05 -3.56
CA ARG A 61 -10.44 -20.34 -2.90
C ARG A 61 -11.18 -20.41 -1.57
N MET A 62 -11.15 -19.34 -0.77
CA MET A 62 -11.92 -19.25 0.47
C MET A 62 -13.42 -19.37 0.22
N GLU A 63 -13.96 -18.64 -0.76
CA GLU A 63 -15.36 -18.77 -1.18
C GLU A 63 -15.71 -20.22 -1.53
N SER A 64 -14.87 -20.89 -2.33
CA SER A 64 -15.09 -22.29 -2.70
C SER A 64 -15.02 -23.25 -1.51
N LEU A 65 -14.18 -22.98 -0.52
CA LEU A 65 -14.09 -23.76 0.72
C LEU A 65 -15.32 -23.54 1.61
N VAL A 66 -15.79 -22.29 1.71
CA VAL A 66 -17.04 -21.97 2.41
C VAL A 66 -18.21 -22.65 1.71
N LEU A 67 -18.36 -22.53 0.40
CA LEU A 67 -19.42 -23.20 -0.36
C LEU A 67 -19.36 -24.73 -0.26
N LYS A 68 -18.14 -25.31 -0.31
CA LYS A 68 -17.94 -26.77 -0.21
C LYS A 68 -18.15 -27.29 1.22
N ASN A 69 -17.86 -26.48 2.24
CA ASN A 69 -18.07 -26.83 3.65
C ASN A 69 -19.50 -26.51 4.12
N SER A 70 -20.22 -25.63 3.43
CA SER A 70 -21.64 -25.33 3.62
C SER A 70 -22.55 -26.35 2.92
N GLY A 71 -22.31 -27.65 3.16
CA GLY A 71 -23.37 -28.64 3.04
C GLY A 71 -24.42 -28.32 4.12
N HIS A 72 -25.52 -27.70 3.68
CA HIS A 72 -26.64 -27.12 4.45
C HIS A 72 -26.46 -25.66 4.87
N THR A 73 -26.81 -24.71 4.00
CA THR A 73 -28.07 -23.95 4.13
C THR A 73 -28.34 -23.26 2.78
N ASP A 74 -29.54 -23.40 2.27
CA ASP A 74 -29.99 -22.89 0.96
C ASP A 74 -29.83 -21.36 0.86
N PHE A 75 -29.11 -20.88 -0.15
CA PHE A 75 -29.41 -19.57 -0.73
C PHE A 75 -29.01 -19.51 -2.21
N GLU A 76 -30.03 -19.71 -3.03
CA GLU A 76 -30.06 -19.62 -4.48
C GLU A 76 -29.93 -18.16 -4.93
N TYR A 77 -28.72 -17.70 -5.28
CA TYR A 77 -28.57 -16.50 -6.12
C TYR A 77 -28.69 -16.89 -7.59
N SER A 78 -29.94 -17.05 -8.02
CA SER A 78 -30.28 -17.17 -9.44
C SER A 78 -30.15 -15.79 -10.11
N LEU A 79 -29.04 -15.64 -10.83
CA LEU A 79 -29.03 -15.20 -12.23
C LEU A 79 -29.76 -13.88 -12.55
N MET A 80 -29.08 -12.74 -12.38
CA MET A 80 -29.49 -11.52 -13.06
C MET A 80 -28.29 -10.72 -13.57
N GLY A 81 -27.86 -11.07 -14.79
CA GLY A 81 -26.92 -10.29 -15.58
C GLY A 81 -27.34 -10.29 -17.04
N ARG A 82 -28.26 -9.40 -17.44
CA ARG A 82 -28.46 -9.02 -18.84
C ARG A 82 -29.13 -7.64 -19.04
N LYS A 83 -28.30 -6.69 -19.53
CA LYS A 83 -28.53 -5.51 -20.39
C LYS A 83 -29.34 -4.26 -19.92
N LYS A 84 -28.60 -3.12 -19.84
CA LYS A 84 -28.76 -1.77 -20.47
C LYS A 84 -30.00 -1.55 -21.37
N GLU A 85 -30.69 -0.39 -21.49
CA GLU A 85 -30.38 1.06 -21.32
C GLU A 85 -31.69 1.91 -21.39
N GLU A 86 -31.67 3.13 -20.79
CA GLU A 86 -32.35 4.43 -21.13
C GLU A 86 -33.88 4.71 -21.02
N GLY A 87 -34.23 5.88 -20.44
CA GLY A 87 -35.33 6.75 -20.94
C GLY A 87 -36.43 7.28 -20.00
N ASP A 88 -36.15 8.39 -19.31
CA ASP A 88 -36.95 9.63 -19.07
C ASP A 88 -38.45 9.68 -18.57
N SER A 89 -38.65 10.62 -17.63
CA SER A 89 -39.83 11.44 -17.26
C SER A 89 -41.15 10.86 -16.70
N GLN A 90 -41.47 11.31 -15.48
CA GLN A 90 -42.76 11.34 -14.73
C GLN A 90 -43.82 12.25 -15.42
N PRO A 91 -45.16 12.15 -15.15
CA PRO A 91 -45.79 12.33 -13.82
C PRO A 91 -47.08 11.52 -13.46
N GLU A 92 -47.29 11.42 -12.13
CA GLU A 92 -48.51 11.29 -11.26
C GLU A 92 -49.81 10.63 -11.81
N GLU A 93 -50.50 9.69 -11.14
CA GLU A 93 -51.11 9.75 -9.80
C GLU A 93 -51.26 8.35 -9.11
N ASP A 94 -51.37 8.42 -7.78
CA ASP A 94 -51.82 7.50 -6.71
C ASP A 94 -52.67 6.26 -7.14
N ILE A 95 -52.51 5.05 -6.59
CA ILE A 95 -53.13 4.58 -5.31
C ILE A 95 -52.40 3.31 -4.78
N THR A 96 -51.77 3.47 -3.62
CA THR A 96 -51.54 2.55 -2.48
C THR A 96 -51.54 1.01 -2.65
N ALA A 97 -50.42 0.35 -2.32
CA ALA A 97 -50.35 -0.83 -1.44
C ALA A 97 -48.90 -1.18 -1.03
N ASN A 98 -48.53 -0.75 0.17
CA ASN A 98 -47.59 -1.38 1.13
C ASN A 98 -46.23 -1.92 0.61
N LYS A 99 -45.18 -1.11 0.75
CA LYS A 99 -43.77 -1.48 0.48
C LYS A 99 -42.90 -1.17 1.69
N ASP A 100 -43.10 -1.91 2.76
CA ASP A 100 -42.21 -1.90 3.92
C ASP A 100 -41.25 -3.08 3.86
N THR A 101 -40.01 -2.78 3.45
CA THR A 101 -38.77 -3.12 4.17
C THR A 101 -37.60 -2.78 3.25
N SER A 102 -37.43 -1.49 2.99
CA SER A 102 -36.11 -0.96 2.72
C SER A 102 -35.23 -1.32 3.92
N SER A 103 -34.08 -1.92 3.67
CA SER A 103 -33.07 -2.16 4.71
C SER A 103 -32.67 -0.82 5.30
N SER A 104 -33.30 -0.44 6.42
CA SER A 104 -32.91 0.69 7.24
C SER A 104 -31.54 0.35 7.81
N TYR A 105 -30.49 0.85 7.17
CA TYR A 105 -29.14 0.77 7.71
C TYR A 105 -29.16 1.49 9.06
N THR A 106 -29.01 0.73 10.13
CA THR A 106 -28.81 1.27 11.47
C THR A 106 -27.31 1.21 11.72
N PRO A 107 -26.61 2.35 11.88
CA PRO A 107 -25.21 2.34 12.25
C PRO A 107 -25.00 1.52 13.52
N PRO A 108 -23.91 0.73 13.61
CA PRO A 108 -23.59 -0.01 14.83
C PRO A 108 -23.58 0.91 16.05
N ASP A 109 -24.22 0.48 17.13
CA ASP A 109 -24.22 1.21 18.40
C ASP A 109 -22.78 1.20 18.95
N LEU A 110 -22.20 2.40 19.14
CA LEU A 110 -20.82 2.62 19.60
C LEU A 110 -20.54 2.07 21.02
N ASN A 111 -21.55 1.48 21.66
CA ASN A 111 -21.48 0.89 22.99
C ASN A 111 -21.18 -0.62 23.01
N GLU A 112 -21.07 -1.27 21.85
CA GLU A 112 -20.37 -2.55 21.80
C GLU A 112 -18.90 -2.26 22.06
N LYS A 113 -18.38 -2.77 23.18
CA LYS A 113 -16.94 -2.85 23.40
C LYS A 113 -16.38 -3.67 22.24
N GLU A 114 -15.90 -2.97 21.21
CA GLU A 114 -15.07 -3.58 20.18
C GLU A 114 -14.06 -4.43 20.92
N SER A 115 -14.14 -5.75 20.71
CA SER A 115 -13.13 -6.67 21.23
C SER A 115 -11.86 -6.41 20.41
N TYR A 116 -11.20 -5.30 20.74
CA TYR A 116 -9.91 -4.95 20.20
C TYR A 116 -8.94 -6.02 20.67
N GLN A 117 -8.66 -6.98 19.80
CA GLN A 117 -7.53 -7.88 19.96
C GLN A 117 -6.31 -7.12 19.43
N PRO A 118 -5.47 -6.53 20.29
CA PRO A 118 -4.26 -5.88 19.82
C PRO A 118 -3.46 -6.87 18.97
N SER A 119 -2.96 -6.41 17.82
CA SER A 119 -2.08 -7.23 16.99
C SER A 119 -0.85 -7.65 17.79
N PHE A 120 -0.20 -8.74 17.39
CA PHE A 120 1.01 -9.23 18.07
C PHE A 120 2.07 -8.13 18.26
N HIS A 121 2.31 -7.33 17.23
CA HIS A 121 3.22 -6.18 17.31
C HIS A 121 2.75 -5.16 18.35
N SER A 122 1.46 -4.81 18.33
CA SER A 122 0.86 -3.86 19.27
C SER A 122 1.02 -4.33 20.73
N GLN A 123 0.78 -5.62 21.00
CA GLN A 123 0.99 -6.22 22.33
C GLN A 123 2.45 -6.12 22.80
N VAL A 124 3.41 -6.38 21.90
CA VAL A 124 4.84 -6.26 22.21
C VAL A 124 5.23 -4.83 22.55
N PHE A 125 4.72 -3.84 21.79
CA PHE A 125 4.97 -2.42 22.05
C PHE A 125 4.30 -1.94 23.34
N GLU A 126 3.05 -2.31 23.58
CA GLU A 126 2.31 -1.94 24.79
C GLU A 126 3.01 -2.48 26.05
N LEU A 127 3.45 -3.74 26.03
CA LEU A 127 4.22 -4.32 27.14
C LEU A 127 5.57 -3.62 27.29
N LYS A 128 6.20 -3.16 26.22
CA LYS A 128 7.45 -2.41 26.31
C LYS A 128 7.26 -1.01 26.87
N GLU A 129 6.20 -0.31 26.47
CA GLU A 129 5.82 0.99 27.03
C GLU A 129 5.47 0.89 28.51
N LYS A 130 4.87 -0.23 28.93
CA LYS A 130 4.67 -0.58 30.35
C LYS A 130 5.98 -0.90 31.10
N GLY A 131 7.13 -0.92 30.42
CA GLY A 131 8.46 -1.04 31.03
C GLY A 131 8.99 -2.47 31.16
N TYR A 132 8.31 -3.48 30.59
CA TYR A 132 8.77 -4.87 30.69
C TYR A 132 10.09 -5.10 29.91
N SER A 133 10.89 -6.04 30.41
CA SER A 133 12.10 -6.50 29.72
C SER A 133 11.78 -7.38 28.51
N VAL A 134 12.72 -7.50 27.57
CA VAL A 134 12.53 -8.29 26.34
C VAL A 134 12.26 -9.77 26.68
N GLU A 135 12.89 -10.26 27.75
CA GLU A 135 12.72 -11.60 28.30
C GLU A 135 11.34 -11.84 28.88
N GLU A 136 10.79 -10.87 29.62
CA GLU A 136 9.46 -10.96 30.21
C GLU A 136 8.37 -10.90 29.15
N ILE A 137 8.55 -10.07 28.12
CA ILE A 137 7.65 -9.99 26.97
C ILE A 137 7.65 -11.33 26.21
N ALA A 138 8.82 -11.89 25.94
CA ALA A 138 8.97 -13.19 25.28
C ALA A 138 8.27 -14.31 26.06
N ARG A 139 8.40 -14.31 27.40
CA ARG A 139 7.72 -15.29 28.27
C ARG A 139 6.21 -15.10 28.29
N THR A 140 5.74 -13.86 28.34
CA THR A 140 4.30 -13.53 28.43
C THR A 140 3.56 -13.88 27.13
N LEU A 141 4.20 -13.65 25.98
CA LEU A 141 3.64 -13.92 24.66
C LEU A 141 4.00 -15.31 24.11
N ASN A 142 4.73 -16.12 24.90
CA ASN A 142 5.26 -17.44 24.51
C ASN A 142 6.00 -17.41 23.16
N LYS A 143 6.92 -16.45 23.03
CA LYS A 143 7.76 -16.23 21.84
C LYS A 143 9.24 -16.33 22.17
N GLY A 144 10.07 -16.47 21.14
CA GLY A 144 11.52 -16.47 21.31
C GLY A 144 12.03 -15.08 21.71
N LYS A 145 13.00 -15.01 22.64
CA LYS A 145 13.70 -13.76 22.99
C LYS A 145 14.22 -13.04 21.74
N THR A 146 14.79 -13.81 20.81
CA THR A 146 15.32 -13.30 19.53
C THR A 146 14.23 -12.72 18.65
N GLU A 147 13.01 -13.28 18.64
CA GLU A 147 11.90 -12.78 17.82
C GLU A 147 11.44 -11.41 18.29
N ILE A 148 11.32 -11.22 19.61
CA ILE A 148 10.96 -9.94 20.22
C ILE A 148 12.07 -8.90 19.98
N GLU A 149 13.34 -9.28 20.16
CA GLU A 149 14.48 -8.40 19.91
C GLU A 149 14.58 -7.98 18.45
N LEU A 150 14.35 -8.92 17.53
CA LEU A 150 14.34 -8.67 16.09
C LEU A 150 13.20 -7.71 15.70
N LEU A 151 12.03 -7.90 16.28
CA LEU A 151 10.88 -7.01 16.10
C LEU A 151 11.23 -5.58 16.51
N PHE A 152 11.88 -5.38 17.66
CA PHE A 152 12.37 -4.05 18.05
C PHE A 152 13.41 -3.47 17.09
N LYS A 153 14.30 -4.30 16.56
CA LYS A 153 15.37 -3.85 15.66
C LYS A 153 14.86 -3.40 14.29
N PHE A 154 13.79 -4.02 13.80
CA PHE A 154 13.14 -3.63 12.53
C PHE A 154 12.32 -2.34 12.65
N HIS A 155 11.74 -2.06 13.82
CA HIS A 155 10.92 -0.87 14.04
C HIS A 155 11.69 0.34 14.57
N GLN A 156 12.92 0.16 15.09
CA GLN A 156 13.80 1.28 15.41
C GLN A 156 14.27 1.96 14.12
N LYS A 157 13.69 3.13 13.83
CA LYS A 157 14.18 4.07 12.81
C LYS A 157 15.70 4.20 12.96
N PRO A 158 16.50 4.09 11.88
CA PRO A 158 17.95 4.13 12.01
C PRO A 158 18.37 5.45 12.64
N MET A 159 18.81 5.39 13.90
CA MET A 159 19.38 6.54 14.59
C MET A 159 20.58 7.01 13.78
N LYS A 160 20.46 8.21 13.18
CA LYS A 160 21.61 8.95 12.67
C LYS A 160 22.58 9.09 13.84
N LYS A 161 23.69 8.36 13.80
CA LYS A 161 24.85 8.68 14.62
C LYS A 161 25.25 10.11 14.27
N THR A 162 25.11 11.00 15.24
CA THR A 162 25.71 12.34 15.21
C THR A 162 27.19 12.20 15.52
#